data_AF-A0ABD2X0Y0-F1
#
_entry.id   AF-A0ABD2X0Y0-F1
#
_cell.length_a   1.000
_cell.length_b   1.000
_cell.length_c   1.000
_cell.angle_alpha   90.00
_cell.angle_beta   90.00
_cell.angle_gamma   90.00
#
_symmetry.space_group_name_H-M   'P 1'
#
loop_
_entity.id
_entity.type
_entity.pdbx_description
1 polymer ?
#
loop_
_entity_poly.entity_id
_entity_poly.type
_entity_poly.pdbx_seq_one_letter_code
_entity_poly.pdbx_strand_id
1 'polypeptide(L)' 'MATKLLKLQLTSAKNIMNFYANSTIKIGAERQTLSHFQIRQELIEGYWKTFVARHDELLDLEEQLTH' A
#
# COMPACT_ATOMS: atom_id res chain seq x y z
N MET A 1 -18.67 -9.60 -2.47
CA MET A 1 -17.26 -9.83 -2.87
C MET A 1 -16.56 -8.51 -3.18
N ALA A 2 -17.11 -7.67 -4.06
CA ALA A 2 -16.61 -6.32 -4.40
C ALA A 2 -16.33 -5.39 -3.18
N THR A 3 -17.24 -5.32 -2.20
CA THR A 3 -17.04 -4.47 -1.00
C THR A 3 -15.81 -4.86 -0.17
N LYS A 4 -15.47 -6.16 -0.14
CA LYS A 4 -14.28 -6.65 0.56
C LYS A 4 -13.00 -6.24 -0.18
N LEU A 5 -12.99 -6.37 -1.50
CA LEU A 5 -11.88 -5.94 -2.36
C LEU A 5 -11.63 -4.43 -2.27
N LEU A 6 -12.70 -3.62 -2.34
CA LEU A 6 -12.60 -2.18 -2.17
C LEU A 6 -12.02 -1.79 -0.80
N LYS A 7 -12.49 -2.43 0.29
CA LYS A 7 -11.95 -2.18 1.64
C LYS A 7 -10.46 -2.53 1.74
N LEU A 8 -10.05 -3.62 1.11
CA LEU A 8 -8.65 -4.03 1.06
C LEU A 8 -7.80 -3.04 0.24
N GLN A 9 -8.32 -2.53 -0.88
CA GLN A 9 -7.64 -1.53 -1.70
C GLN A 9 -7.46 -0.20 -0.97
N LEU A 10 -8.52 0.29 -0.31
CA LEU A 10 -8.45 1.50 0.52
C LEU A 10 -7.44 1.36 1.67
N THR A 11 -7.29 0.16 2.21
CA THR A 11 -6.28 -0.13 3.24
C THR A 11 -4.86 -0.02 2.66
N SER A 12 -4.60 -0.61 1.48
CA SER A 12 -3.31 -0.49 0.79
C SER A 12 -2.99 0.98 0.47
N ALA A 13 -3.96 1.72 -0.07
CA ALA A 13 -3.81 3.14 -0.36
C ALA A 13 -3.45 3.95 0.90
N LYS A 14 -4.15 3.69 2.02
CA LYS A 14 -3.87 4.34 3.30
C LYS A 14 -2.46 4.04 3.79
N ASN A 15 -1.97 2.81 3.63
CA ASN A 15 -0.61 2.45 4.03
C ASN A 15 0.45 3.20 3.20
N ILE A 16 0.22 3.34 1.88
CA ILE A 16 1.09 4.11 0.98
C ILE A 16 1.08 5.60 1.36
N MET A 17 -0.11 6.21 1.53
CA MET A 17 -0.23 7.64 1.88
C MET A 17 0.45 7.98 3.21
N ASN A 18 0.34 7.08 4.20
CA ASN A 18 0.96 7.29 5.51
C ASN A 18 2.43 6.85 5.57
N PHE A 19 2.98 6.28 4.49
CA PHE A 19 4.28 5.64 4.52
C PHE A 19 5.38 6.62 4.89
N TYR A 20 5.41 7.82 4.29
CA TYR A 20 6.41 8.85 4.60
C TYR A 20 6.39 9.19 6.10
N ALA A 21 5.25 9.62 6.63
CA ALA A 21 5.13 10.03 8.03
C ALA A 21 5.51 8.90 9.00
N ASN A 22 5.17 7.64 8.68
CA ASN A 22 5.53 6.48 9.48
C ASN A 22 7.02 6.09 9.35
N SER A 23 7.70 6.51 8.29
CA SER A 23 9.13 6.21 8.05
C SER A 23 10.06 7.32 8.52
N THR A 24 9.56 8.55 8.65
CA THR A 24 10.38 9.73 8.98
C THR A 24 9.86 10.42 10.24
N ILE A 25 8.68 11.02 10.17
CA ILE A 25 8.13 11.91 11.22
C ILE A 25 7.98 11.19 12.56
N LYS A 26 7.45 9.95 12.58
CA LYS A 26 7.06 9.25 13.82
C LYS A 26 8.17 8.46 14.52
N ILE A 27 9.29 8.20 13.84
CA ILE A 27 10.29 7.24 14.31
C ILE A 27 11.47 7.89 15.06
N GLY A 28 11.58 9.22 15.06
CA GLY A 28 12.70 9.94 15.68
C GLY A 28 13.95 9.92 14.78
N ALA A 29 14.70 11.03 14.74
CA ALA A 29 15.83 11.19 13.83
C ALA A 29 16.96 10.17 14.10
N GLU A 30 17.15 9.79 15.37
CA GLU A 30 18.16 8.83 15.81
C GLU A 30 17.93 7.40 15.28
N ARG A 31 16.69 7.08 14.89
CA ARG A 31 16.32 5.78 14.34
C ARG A 31 16.24 5.77 12.81
N GLN A 32 16.40 6.93 12.15
CA GLN A 32 16.43 7.07 10.69
C GLN A 32 17.80 6.64 10.13
N THR A 33 18.18 5.40 10.40
CA THR A 33 19.43 4.79 9.92
C THR A 33 19.27 4.28 8.48
N LEU A 34 20.40 3.96 7.82
CA LEU A 34 20.38 3.30 6.52
C LEU A 34 19.58 1.99 6.55
N SER A 35 19.82 1.16 7.57
CA SER A 35 19.11 -0.13 7.75
C SER A 35 17.60 0.08 7.92
N HIS A 36 17.20 1.11 8.66
CA HIS A 36 15.80 1.49 8.76
C HIS A 36 15.21 1.80 7.39
N PHE A 37 15.84 2.68 6.61
CA PHE A 37 15.32 3.03 5.28
C PHE A 37 15.33 1.87 4.28
N GLN A 38 16.28 0.94 4.36
CA GLN A 38 16.27 -0.30 3.55
C GLN A 38 15.02 -1.15 3.84
N ILE A 39 14.73 -1.40 5.12
CA ILE A 39 13.51 -2.15 5.53
C ILE A 39 12.25 -1.40 5.08
N ARG A 40 12.24 -0.08 5.20
CA ARG A 40 11.11 0.74 4.77
C ARG A 40 10.93 0.66 3.25
N GLN A 41 12.01 0.69 2.46
CA GLN A 41 11.94 0.53 1.01
C GLN A 41 11.26 -0.79 0.62
N GLU A 42 11.69 -1.92 1.19
CA GLU A 42 11.07 -3.22 0.94
C GLU A 42 9.57 -3.22 1.29
N LEU A 43 9.21 -2.54 2.39
CA LEU A 43 7.83 -2.43 2.85
C LEU A 43 6.94 -1.63 1.86
N ILE A 44 7.41 -0.48 1.36
CA ILE A 44 6.62 0.32 0.39
C ILE A 44 6.51 -0.40 -0.96
N GLU A 45 7.55 -1.10 -1.39
CA GLU A 45 7.48 -1.95 -2.59
C GLU A 45 6.43 -3.05 -2.44
N GLY A 46 6.35 -3.69 -1.26
CA GLY A 46 5.32 -4.67 -0.94
C GLY A 46 3.90 -4.08 -0.94
N TYR A 47 3.72 -2.89 -0.35
CA TYR A 47 2.44 -2.18 -0.39
C TYR A 47 2.04 -1.81 -1.81
N TRP A 48 2.98 -1.34 -2.63
CA TRP A 48 2.72 -0.98 -4.02
C TRP A 48 2.33 -2.18 -4.86
N LYS A 49 3.08 -3.29 -4.79
CA LYS A 49 2.75 -4.55 -5.48
C LYS A 49 1.35 -5.04 -5.12
N THR A 50 1.00 -5.00 -3.83
CA THR A 50 -0.33 -5.39 -3.36
C THR A 50 -1.43 -4.45 -3.87
N PHE A 51 -1.15 -3.14 -3.95
CA PHE A 51 -2.10 -2.16 -4.45
C PHE A 51 -2.38 -2.36 -5.95
N VAL A 52 -1.33 -2.60 -6.75
CA VAL A 52 -1.46 -2.86 -8.20
C VAL A 52 -2.28 -4.13 -8.43
N ALA A 53 -1.91 -5.26 -7.81
CA ALA A 53 -2.65 -6.51 -8.00
C ALA A 53 -4.14 -6.39 -7.66
N ARG A 54 -4.48 -5.69 -6.56
CA ARG A 54 -5.87 -5.44 -6.19
C ARG A 54 -6.58 -4.45 -7.09
N HIS A 55 -5.84 -3.53 -7.70
CA HIS A 55 -6.40 -2.62 -8.69
C HIS A 55 -6.81 -3.39 -9.93
N ASP A 56 -5.93 -4.27 -10.42
CA ASP A 56 -6.20 -5.14 -11.56
C ASP A 56 -7.41 -6.05 -11.28
N GLU A 57 -7.47 -6.69 -10.10
CA GLU A 57 -8.63 -7.50 -9.67
C GLU A 57 -9.96 -6.71 -9.64
N LEU A 58 -9.91 -5.40 -9.35
CA LEU A 58 -11.10 -4.55 -9.34
C LEU A 58 -11.55 -4.18 -10.76
N LEU A 59 -10.60 -3.94 -11.67
CA LEU A 59 -10.88 -3.67 -13.08
C LEU A 59 -11.51 -4.90 -13.75
N ASP A 60 -10.96 -6.10 -13.53
CA ASP A 60 -11.53 -7.35 -14.03
C ASP A 60 -12.97 -7.56 -13.55
N LEU A 61 -13.26 -7.19 -12.31
CA LEU A 61 -14.60 -7.26 -11.71
C LEU A 61 -15.56 -6.24 -12.31
N GLU A 62 -15.08 -5.05 -12.65
CA GLU A 62 -15.87 -4.01 -13.32
C GLU A 62 -16.25 -4.44 -14.73
N GLU A 63 -15.30 -4.98 -15.50
CA GLU A 63 -15.54 -5.53 -16.84
C GLU A 63 -16.58 -6.65 -16.83
N GLN A 64 -16.50 -7.57 -15.86
CA GLN A 64 -17.49 -8.65 -15.68
C GLN A 64 -18.89 -8.16 -15.31
N LEU A 65 -19.02 -6.98 -14.71
CA LEU A 65 -20.31 -6.40 -14.32
C LEU A 65 -20.94 -5.52 -15.42
N THR A 66 -20.13 -5.10 -16.40
CA THR A 66 -20.57 -4.23 -17.51
C THR A 66 -20.86 -4.99 -18.80
N HIS A 67 -20.59 -6.30 -18.84
CA HIS A 67 -20.92 -7.24 -19.91
C HIS A 67 -21.99 -8.26 -19.45
#